data_AF-A0AAU5FZV7-F1
#
_entry.id   AF-A0AAU5FZV7-F1
#
_cell.length_a   1.000
_cell.length_b   1.000
_cell.length_c   1.000
_cell.angle_alpha   90.00
_cell.angle_beta   90.00
_cell.angle_gamma   90.00
#
_symmetry.space_group_name_H-M   'P 1'
#
loop_
_entity.id
_entity.type
_entity.pdbx_description
1 polymer ?
#
loop_
_entity_poly.entity_id
_entity_poly.type
_entity_poly.pdbx_seq_one_letter_code
_entity_poly.pdbx_strand_id
1 'polypeptide(L)'
;MPSSVPTFDELIGSCESSAVHLEMRDSYAVDYEAGPFADWRAGVRPDPADRASWWRPWLDLISGTVARGVVVRRARIVSEPVSEYIRYEHSGTFTNVAAGEHVRWLPRRQASTIALPGNDFWLFDGRWVHWNHFAGDGSSTGEEITDDPAAAKLCASAFEAVWERAVPHDQYAVR
;
A
#
# COMPACT_ATOMS: atom_id res chain seq x y z
N MET A 1 23.06 13.70 20.53
CA MET A 1 23.26 12.93 19.28
C MET A 1 22.01 13.12 18.46
N PRO A 2 22.06 13.57 17.19
CA PRO A 2 20.84 13.56 16.40
C PRO A 2 20.49 12.08 16.23
N SER A 3 19.41 11.63 16.86
CA SER A 3 18.78 10.37 16.50
C SER A 3 18.21 10.62 15.11
N SER A 4 18.99 10.35 14.06
CA SER A 4 18.54 10.53 12.68
C SER A 4 17.39 9.56 12.48
N VAL A 5 16.19 10.10 12.31
CA VAL A 5 15.02 9.34 11.88
C VAL A 5 15.42 8.59 10.61
N PRO A 6 15.25 7.25 10.56
CA PRO A 6 15.66 6.46 9.40
C PRO A 6 14.81 6.84 8.18
N THR A 7 15.34 6.65 6.98
CA THR A 7 14.61 6.79 5.72
C THR A 7 13.73 5.57 5.45
N PHE A 8 12.78 5.71 4.52
CA PHE A 8 11.98 4.58 4.06
C PHE A 8 12.84 3.40 3.57
N ASP A 9 13.85 3.68 2.73
CA ASP A 9 14.75 2.66 2.16
C ASP A 9 15.56 1.95 3.25
N GLU A 10 16.00 2.66 4.28
CA GLU A 10 16.65 2.05 5.45
C GLU A 10 15.69 1.17 6.25
N LEU A 11 14.44 1.61 6.46
CA LEU A 11 13.43 0.83 7.18
C LEU A 11 13.08 -0.47 6.45
N ILE A 12 12.73 -0.39 5.16
CA ILE A 12 12.38 -1.58 4.38
C ILE A 12 13.60 -2.49 4.15
N GLY A 13 14.81 -1.91 4.01
CA GLY A 13 16.05 -2.66 3.84
C GLY A 13 16.52 -3.38 5.10
N SER A 14 16.24 -2.81 6.27
CA SER A 14 16.59 -3.40 7.58
C SER A 14 15.45 -4.17 8.26
N CYS A 15 14.25 -4.17 7.68
CA CYS A 15 13.11 -4.90 8.22
C CYS A 15 13.41 -6.40 8.33
N GLU A 16 13.04 -7.00 9.48
CA GLU A 16 13.40 -8.38 9.83
C GLU A 16 12.20 -9.34 9.86
N SER A 17 10.99 -8.85 10.17
CA SER A 17 9.84 -9.71 10.46
C SER A 17 8.60 -9.38 9.62
N SER A 18 8.18 -8.11 9.58
CA SER A 18 6.97 -7.74 8.85
C SER A 18 6.96 -6.27 8.45
N ALA A 19 6.46 -6.01 7.24
CA ALA A 19 6.18 -4.68 6.73
C ALA A 19 4.71 -4.65 6.28
N VAL A 20 3.89 -3.81 6.90
CA VAL A 20 2.47 -3.69 6.58
C VAL A 20 2.13 -2.30 6.09
N HIS A 21 1.30 -2.20 5.05
CA HIS A 21 0.87 -0.92 4.48
C HIS A 21 -0.65 -0.81 4.42
N LEU A 22 -1.19 0.23 5.04
CA LEU A 22 -2.60 0.57 4.94
C LEU A 22 -2.79 1.81 4.06
N GLU A 23 -3.62 1.66 3.04
CA GLU A 23 -4.04 2.71 2.11
C GLU A 23 -5.56 2.91 2.25
N MET A 24 -6.01 4.15 2.41
CA MET A 24 -7.41 4.45 2.72
C MET A 24 -8.05 5.47 1.77
N ARG A 25 -7.32 5.92 0.75
CA ARG A 25 -7.81 6.90 -0.24
C ARG A 25 -8.34 6.21 -1.49
N ASP A 26 -9.31 6.85 -2.13
CA ASP A 26 -9.86 6.38 -3.41
C ASP A 26 -9.12 6.97 -4.63
N SER A 27 -8.11 7.83 -4.43
CA SER A 27 -7.27 8.45 -5.45
C SER A 27 -6.03 9.12 -4.84
N TYR A 28 -4.89 9.03 -5.52
CA TYR A 28 -3.60 9.64 -5.15
C TYR A 28 -3.06 10.59 -6.24
N ALA A 29 -3.77 11.70 -6.50
CA ALA A 29 -3.42 12.75 -7.48
C ALA A 29 -2.70 12.24 -8.73
N VAL A 30 -3.36 11.33 -9.44
CA VAL A 30 -2.85 10.83 -10.71
C VAL A 30 -3.02 11.88 -11.78
N ASP A 31 -2.01 12.00 -12.63
CA ASP A 31 -2.16 12.69 -13.91
C ASP A 31 -3.13 11.90 -14.80
N TYR A 32 -4.35 12.42 -14.93
CA TYR A 32 -5.41 11.82 -15.74
C TYR A 32 -5.17 11.99 -17.25
N GLU A 33 -4.24 12.88 -17.63
CA GLU A 33 -3.96 13.26 -19.01
C GLU A 33 -2.73 12.53 -19.58
N ALA A 34 -1.81 12.10 -18.72
CA ALA A 34 -0.59 11.40 -19.13
C ALA A 34 -0.14 10.28 -18.18
N GLY A 35 0.64 9.34 -18.71
CA GLY A 35 1.30 8.29 -17.92
C GLY A 35 0.48 7.01 -17.74
N PRO A 36 0.89 6.13 -16.80
CA PRO A 36 0.38 4.76 -16.70
C PRO A 36 -1.15 4.63 -16.55
N PHE A 37 -1.78 5.62 -15.91
CA PHE A 37 -3.23 5.64 -15.77
C PHE A 37 -3.94 6.03 -17.06
N ALA A 38 -3.42 7.01 -17.81
CA ALA A 38 -3.95 7.38 -19.11
C ALA A 38 -3.80 6.22 -20.12
N ASP A 39 -2.64 5.55 -20.12
CA ASP A 39 -2.39 4.35 -20.92
C ASP A 39 -3.39 3.23 -20.58
N TRP A 40 -3.62 3.01 -19.28
CA TRP A 40 -4.62 2.06 -18.82
C TRP A 40 -6.04 2.45 -19.26
N ARG A 41 -6.40 3.72 -19.20
CA ARG A 41 -7.70 4.19 -19.70
C ARG A 41 -7.84 3.97 -21.21
N ALA A 42 -6.73 4.08 -21.95
CA ALA A 42 -6.67 3.80 -23.39
C ALA A 42 -6.66 2.29 -23.74
N GLY A 43 -6.74 1.40 -22.75
CA GLY A 43 -6.79 -0.05 -22.96
C GLY A 43 -5.42 -0.74 -22.95
N VAL A 44 -4.33 0.00 -22.73
CA VAL A 44 -3.00 -0.60 -22.57
C VAL A 44 -2.96 -1.38 -21.26
N ARG A 45 -2.59 -2.65 -21.33
CA ARG A 45 -2.43 -3.51 -20.15
C ARG A 45 -1.06 -4.15 -20.20
N PRO A 46 -0.34 -4.24 -19.08
CA PRO A 46 0.84 -5.09 -18.97
C PRO A 46 0.50 -6.53 -19.38
N ASP A 47 1.38 -7.17 -20.13
CA ASP A 47 1.30 -8.62 -20.36
C ASP A 47 1.87 -9.35 -19.13
N PRO A 48 1.05 -10.12 -18.38
CA PRO A 48 1.55 -10.87 -17.24
C PRO A 48 2.67 -11.86 -17.59
N ALA A 49 2.76 -12.32 -18.84
CA ALA A 49 3.82 -13.21 -19.31
C ALA A 49 5.13 -12.47 -19.62
N ASP A 50 5.09 -11.16 -19.91
CA ASP A 50 6.28 -10.35 -20.18
C ASP A 50 6.68 -9.55 -18.94
N ARG A 51 7.32 -10.22 -17.98
CA ARG A 51 7.79 -9.59 -16.73
C ARG A 51 8.65 -8.35 -16.97
N ALA A 52 9.50 -8.35 -18.00
CA ALA A 52 10.41 -7.23 -18.25
C ALA A 52 9.65 -5.94 -18.61
N SER A 53 8.46 -6.04 -19.21
CA SER A 53 7.65 -4.89 -19.61
C SER A 53 7.05 -4.10 -18.43
N TRP A 54 6.86 -4.73 -17.27
CA TRP A 54 6.17 -4.13 -16.12
C TRP A 54 6.96 -4.17 -14.82
N TRP A 55 8.06 -4.92 -14.75
CA TRP A 55 8.92 -4.95 -13.58
C TRP A 55 9.61 -3.60 -13.35
N ARG A 56 9.64 -3.12 -12.11
CA ARG A 56 10.14 -1.78 -11.74
C ARG A 56 11.00 -1.87 -10.48
N PRO A 57 11.89 -0.90 -10.21
CA PRO A 57 12.79 -0.93 -9.04
C PRO A 57 12.08 -1.13 -7.70
N TRP A 58 10.86 -0.61 -7.55
CA TRP A 58 10.03 -0.87 -6.36
C TRP A 58 9.79 -2.37 -6.11
N LEU A 59 9.54 -3.13 -7.18
CA LEU A 59 9.28 -4.58 -7.07
C LEU A 59 10.56 -5.35 -6.74
N ASP A 60 11.74 -4.86 -7.15
CA ASP A 60 13.02 -5.42 -6.71
C ASP A 60 13.20 -5.27 -5.20
N LEU A 61 12.88 -4.08 -4.67
CA LEU A 61 12.97 -3.79 -3.23
C LEU A 61 12.07 -4.72 -2.41
N ILE A 62 10.82 -4.85 -2.84
CA ILE A 62 9.84 -5.72 -2.18
C ILE A 62 10.25 -7.19 -2.30
N SER A 63 10.61 -7.66 -3.50
CA SER A 63 11.03 -9.04 -3.71
C SER A 63 12.29 -9.38 -2.92
N GLY A 64 13.23 -8.46 -2.80
CA GLY A 64 14.41 -8.60 -1.95
C GLY A 64 14.06 -8.69 -0.47
N THR A 65 13.11 -7.88 0.00
CA THR A 65 12.61 -7.91 1.38
C THR A 65 11.90 -9.21 1.72
N VAL A 66 11.02 -9.70 0.84
CA VAL A 66 10.37 -11.01 0.99
C VAL A 66 11.40 -12.14 0.97
N ALA A 67 12.43 -12.07 0.12
CA ALA A 67 13.48 -13.09 0.06
C ALA A 67 14.32 -13.18 1.37
N ARG A 68 14.36 -12.12 2.19
CA ARG A 68 14.95 -12.15 3.53
C ARG A 68 14.06 -12.82 4.59
N GLY A 69 12.83 -13.20 4.23
CA GLY A 69 11.86 -13.83 5.13
C GLY A 69 10.84 -12.87 5.74
N VAL A 70 10.84 -11.59 5.34
CA VAL A 70 9.91 -10.57 5.83
C VAL A 70 8.52 -10.78 5.23
N VAL A 71 7.49 -10.75 6.07
CA VAL A 71 6.09 -10.81 5.62
C VAL A 71 5.62 -9.42 5.20
N VAL A 72 5.45 -9.21 3.90
CA VAL A 72 4.94 -7.94 3.35
C VAL A 72 3.44 -8.03 3.06
N ARG A 73 2.64 -7.17 3.68
CA ARG A 73 1.17 -7.15 3.52
C ARG A 73 0.66 -5.76 3.19
N ARG A 74 -0.28 -5.67 2.26
CA ARG A 74 -0.96 -4.43 1.89
C ARG A 74 -2.46 -4.58 2.01
N ALA A 75 -3.09 -3.66 2.73
CA ALA A 75 -4.53 -3.58 2.84
C ALA A 75 -5.02 -2.24 2.29
N ARG A 76 -6.09 -2.29 1.49
CA ARG A 76 -6.70 -1.09 0.89
C ARG A 76 -8.14 -0.96 1.34
N ILE A 77 -8.51 0.18 1.90
CA ILE A 77 -9.91 0.52 2.21
C ILE A 77 -10.45 1.37 1.06
N VAL A 78 -11.44 0.85 0.35
CA VAL A 78 -11.95 1.47 -0.87
C VAL A 78 -13.44 1.74 -0.80
N SER A 79 -13.87 2.87 -1.35
CA SER A 79 -15.29 3.17 -1.56
C SER A 79 -15.89 2.27 -2.63
N GLU A 80 -17.20 2.02 -2.55
CA GLU A 80 -17.95 1.26 -3.54
C GLU A 80 -19.24 2.01 -3.93
N PRO A 81 -19.55 2.17 -5.24
CA PRO A 81 -18.75 1.76 -6.39
C PRO A 81 -17.36 2.41 -6.40
N VAL A 82 -16.36 1.67 -6.90
CA VAL A 82 -14.97 2.14 -6.84
C VAL A 82 -14.74 3.29 -7.82
N SER A 83 -13.74 4.13 -7.52
CA SER A 83 -13.24 5.13 -8.47
C SER A 83 -12.56 4.45 -9.68
N GLU A 84 -12.40 5.18 -10.79
CA GLU A 84 -11.57 4.71 -11.90
C GLU A 84 -10.13 4.45 -11.45
N TYR A 85 -9.61 5.27 -10.54
CA TYR A 85 -8.27 5.07 -9.99
C TYR A 85 -8.12 3.71 -9.29
N ILE A 86 -9.09 3.32 -8.46
CA ILE A 86 -9.07 2.01 -7.81
C ILE A 86 -9.23 0.87 -8.82
N ARG A 87 -9.99 1.06 -9.93
CA ARG A 87 -10.01 0.06 -11.03
C ARG A 87 -8.63 -0.11 -11.66
N TYR A 88 -7.94 1.00 -11.92
CA TYR A 88 -6.57 0.99 -12.42
C TYR A 88 -5.62 0.30 -11.45
N GLU A 89 -5.61 0.73 -10.19
CA GLU A 89 -4.75 0.18 -9.15
C GLU A 89 -4.98 -1.32 -8.95
N HIS A 90 -6.23 -1.75 -8.89
CA HIS A 90 -6.58 -3.16 -8.79
C HIS A 90 -6.03 -3.95 -9.97
N SER A 91 -6.17 -3.43 -11.20
CA SER A 91 -5.66 -4.11 -12.39
C SER A 91 -4.14 -4.25 -12.43
N GLY A 92 -3.39 -3.34 -11.78
CA GLY A 92 -1.92 -3.38 -11.69
C GLY A 92 -1.39 -4.15 -10.49
N THR A 93 -2.25 -4.50 -9.51
CA THR A 93 -1.86 -5.11 -8.23
C THR A 93 -1.26 -6.52 -8.39
N PHE A 94 -1.51 -7.20 -9.52
CA PHE A 94 -0.84 -8.48 -9.81
C PHE A 94 0.69 -8.37 -9.77
N THR A 95 1.25 -7.18 -10.07
CA THR A 95 2.69 -6.92 -10.01
C THR A 95 3.23 -6.95 -8.58
N ASN A 96 2.50 -6.39 -7.61
CA ASN A 96 2.82 -6.50 -6.18
C ASN A 96 2.77 -7.96 -5.71
N VAL A 97 1.74 -8.70 -6.12
CA VAL A 97 1.60 -10.13 -5.80
C VAL A 97 2.77 -10.93 -6.40
N ALA A 98 3.19 -10.61 -7.63
CA ALA A 98 4.35 -11.25 -8.26
C ALA A 98 5.68 -10.93 -7.56
N ALA A 99 5.78 -9.80 -6.86
CA ALA A 99 6.91 -9.46 -6.00
C ALA A 99 6.86 -10.12 -4.60
N GLY A 100 5.75 -10.79 -4.27
CA GLY A 100 5.58 -11.51 -3.02
C GLY A 100 4.75 -10.79 -1.96
N GLU A 101 4.16 -9.62 -2.26
CA GLU A 101 3.22 -8.99 -1.33
C GLU A 101 1.92 -9.78 -1.23
N HIS A 102 1.39 -9.90 -0.02
CA HIS A 102 0.00 -10.30 0.18
C HIS A 102 -0.89 -9.05 0.14
N VAL A 103 -1.88 -9.02 -0.76
CA VAL A 103 -2.76 -7.85 -0.93
C VAL A 103 -4.22 -8.20 -0.64
N ARG A 104 -4.90 -7.34 0.14
CA ARG A 104 -6.32 -7.45 0.44
C ARG A 104 -7.06 -6.12 0.30
N TRP A 105 -8.36 -6.20 0.04
CA TRP A 105 -9.25 -5.07 -0.21
C TRP A 105 -10.45 -5.09 0.73
N LEU A 106 -10.70 -3.99 1.44
CA LEU A 106 -11.82 -3.82 2.36
C LEU A 106 -12.80 -2.79 1.78
N PRO A 107 -14.04 -3.16 1.47
CA PRO A 107 -15.10 -2.19 1.21
C PRO A 107 -15.28 -1.24 2.39
N ARG A 108 -15.24 0.08 2.16
CA ARG A 108 -15.28 1.13 3.21
C ARG A 108 -16.48 1.00 4.14
N ARG A 109 -17.62 0.51 3.63
CA ARG A 109 -18.83 0.21 4.43
C ARG A 109 -18.60 -0.79 5.56
N GLN A 110 -17.57 -1.64 5.46
CA GLN A 110 -17.18 -2.64 6.47
C GLN A 110 -16.11 -2.12 7.43
N ALA A 111 -15.58 -0.91 7.20
CA ALA A 111 -14.58 -0.28 8.05
C ALA A 111 -15.19 0.60 9.16
N SER A 112 -16.51 0.82 9.16
CA SER A 112 -17.18 1.80 10.03
C SER A 112 -17.00 1.56 11.54
N THR A 113 -16.67 0.34 11.95
CA THR A 113 -16.43 -0.03 13.36
C THR A 113 -14.96 -0.25 13.67
N ILE A 114 -14.04 0.16 12.79
CA ILE A 114 -12.60 0.04 12.98
C ILE A 114 -12.06 1.39 13.44
N ALA A 115 -11.27 1.39 14.52
CA ALA A 115 -10.46 2.54 14.88
C ALA A 115 -9.27 2.62 13.92
N LEU A 116 -9.30 3.59 13.01
CA LEU A 116 -8.27 3.80 11.99
C LEU A 116 -7.42 5.01 12.37
N PRO A 117 -6.10 5.01 12.08
CA PRO A 117 -5.33 6.23 12.09
C PRO A 117 -5.84 7.20 11.01
N GLY A 118 -5.57 8.49 11.16
CA GLY A 118 -6.06 9.51 10.22
C GLY A 118 -5.38 9.48 8.85
N ASN A 119 -4.19 8.89 8.74
CA ASN A 119 -3.36 8.88 7.54
C ASN A 119 -3.00 7.46 7.11
N ASP A 120 -2.69 7.31 5.83
CA ASP A 120 -2.10 6.10 5.29
C ASP A 120 -0.71 5.88 5.88
N PHE A 121 -0.32 4.63 6.06
CA PHE A 121 0.95 4.33 6.73
C PHE A 121 1.58 3.04 6.28
N TRP A 122 2.90 2.98 6.40
CA TRP A 122 3.65 1.75 6.58
C TRP A 122 3.98 1.53 8.06
N LEU A 123 3.99 0.28 8.50
CA LEU A 123 4.48 -0.13 9.81
C LEU A 123 5.50 -1.26 9.61
N PHE A 124 6.71 -1.05 10.11
CA PHE A 124 7.83 -1.99 10.03
C PHE A 124 8.12 -2.59 11.39
N ASP A 125 8.20 -3.92 11.46
CA ASP A 125 8.52 -4.72 12.64
C ASP A 125 7.68 -4.39 13.89
N GLY A 126 6.45 -3.91 13.67
CA GLY A 126 5.57 -3.47 14.75
C GLY A 126 6.09 -2.27 15.55
N ARG A 127 7.08 -1.54 15.02
CA ARG A 127 7.79 -0.46 15.73
C ARG A 127 7.78 0.87 14.98
N TRP A 128 8.27 0.88 13.74
CA TRP A 128 8.45 2.13 12.99
C TRP A 128 7.24 2.40 12.12
N VAL A 129 6.61 3.55 12.33
CA VAL A 129 5.52 4.04 11.49
C VAL A 129 6.07 5.06 10.50
N HIS A 130 5.76 4.87 9.23
CA HIS A 130 5.97 5.85 8.17
C HIS A 130 4.60 6.32 7.69
N TRP A 131 4.27 7.56 7.98
CA TRP A 131 3.04 8.22 7.56
C TRP A 131 3.20 8.79 6.16
N ASN A 132 2.20 8.54 5.32
CA ASN A 132 2.06 9.21 4.03
C ASN A 132 1.03 10.33 4.18
N HIS A 133 1.47 11.57 4.08
CA HIS A 133 0.59 12.73 4.18
C HIS A 133 0.11 13.14 2.79
N PHE A 134 -1.19 13.34 2.64
CA PHE A 134 -1.81 13.69 1.36
C PHE A 134 -2.75 14.90 1.50
N ALA A 135 -2.71 15.78 0.49
CA ALA A 135 -3.66 16.87 0.36
C ALA A 135 -5.05 16.37 -0.04
N GLY A 136 -6.04 17.28 -0.03
CA GLY A 136 -7.43 16.97 -0.40
C GLY A 136 -7.58 16.42 -1.82
N ASP A 137 -6.75 16.88 -2.76
CA ASP A 137 -6.68 16.41 -4.15
C ASP A 137 -5.93 15.08 -4.32
N GLY A 138 -5.34 14.56 -3.24
CA GLY A 138 -4.57 13.31 -3.22
C GLY A 138 -3.08 13.49 -3.52
N SER A 139 -2.58 14.71 -3.71
CA SER A 139 -1.15 14.96 -3.91
C SER A 139 -0.38 14.70 -2.62
N SER A 140 0.82 14.11 -2.73
CA SER A 140 1.67 13.90 -1.57
C SER A 140 2.13 15.24 -1.01
N THR A 141 2.00 15.42 0.30
CA THR A 141 2.53 16.56 1.04
C THR A 141 3.77 16.19 1.85
N GLY A 142 4.35 15.03 1.56
CA GLY A 142 5.53 14.49 2.23
C GLY A 142 5.21 13.34 3.18
N GLU A 143 6.24 12.92 3.88
CA GLU A 143 6.24 11.78 4.78
C GLU A 143 6.69 12.17 6.18
N GLU A 144 6.30 11.38 7.18
CA GLU A 144 6.75 11.51 8.56
C GLU A 144 7.04 10.13 9.12
N ILE A 145 8.18 9.97 9.80
CA ILE A 145 8.59 8.70 10.38
C ILE A 145 8.73 8.85 11.89
N THR A 146 8.17 7.90 12.63
CA THR A 146 8.16 7.88 14.10
C THR A 146 8.29 6.46 14.64
N ASP A 147 8.94 6.31 15.80
CA ASP A 147 8.92 5.08 16.60
C ASP A 147 8.13 5.23 17.90
N ASP A 148 7.19 6.19 17.96
CA ASP A 148 6.25 6.32 19.08
C ASP A 148 5.46 5.01 19.27
N PRO A 149 5.63 4.32 20.42
CA PRO A 149 4.95 3.05 20.68
C PRO A 149 3.42 3.15 20.65
N ALA A 150 2.84 4.31 20.98
CA ALA A 150 1.40 4.51 20.94
C ALA A 150 0.89 4.54 19.49
N ALA A 151 1.61 5.24 18.61
CA ALA A 151 1.34 5.26 17.17
C ALA A 151 1.48 3.87 16.55
N ALA A 152 2.59 3.17 16.83
CA ALA A 152 2.83 1.82 16.34
C ALA A 152 1.74 0.83 16.76
N LYS A 153 1.31 0.89 18.04
CA LYS A 153 0.22 0.06 18.56
C LYS A 153 -1.12 0.34 17.87
N LEU A 154 -1.46 1.61 17.64
CA LEU A 154 -2.66 2.00 16.91
C LEU A 154 -2.63 1.43 15.48
N CYS A 155 -1.53 1.66 14.76
CA CYS A 155 -1.32 1.18 13.40
C CYS A 155 -1.41 -0.36 13.30
N ALA A 156 -0.74 -1.08 14.20
CA ALA A 156 -0.78 -2.54 14.24
C ALA A 156 -2.22 -3.05 14.43
N SER A 157 -2.93 -2.51 15.43
CA SER A 157 -4.30 -2.91 15.75
C SER A 157 -5.27 -2.59 14.60
N ALA A 158 -5.13 -1.41 14.00
CA ALA A 158 -5.94 -0.99 12.86
C ALA A 158 -5.68 -1.88 11.63
N PHE A 159 -4.41 -2.16 11.31
CA PHE A 159 -4.05 -3.01 10.18
C PHE A 159 -4.63 -4.40 10.30
N GLU A 160 -4.46 -5.08 11.45
CA GLU A 160 -5.00 -6.43 11.63
C GLU A 160 -6.53 -6.45 11.56
N ALA A 161 -7.21 -5.46 12.16
CA ALA A 161 -8.66 -5.32 12.09
C ALA A 161 -9.16 -5.15 10.64
N VAL A 162 -8.43 -4.43 9.80
CA VAL A 162 -8.72 -4.32 8.36
C VAL A 162 -8.42 -5.65 7.68
N TRP A 163 -7.24 -6.23 7.93
CA TRP A 163 -6.74 -7.43 7.28
C TRP A 163 -7.66 -8.64 7.45
N GLU A 164 -8.20 -8.84 8.65
CA GLU A 164 -9.14 -9.92 8.99
C GLU A 164 -10.47 -9.82 8.22
N ARG A 165 -10.92 -8.62 7.89
CA ARG A 165 -12.18 -8.36 7.18
C ARG A 165 -12.01 -8.20 5.67
N ALA A 166 -10.80 -7.88 5.23
CA ALA A 166 -10.49 -7.60 3.84
C ALA A 166 -10.46 -8.88 2.99
N VAL A 167 -10.88 -8.75 1.74
CA VAL A 167 -10.95 -9.83 0.75
C VAL A 167 -9.60 -9.95 0.03
N PRO A 168 -9.02 -11.16 -0.10
CA PRO A 168 -7.83 -11.40 -0.93
C PRO A 168 -7.96 -10.85 -2.35
N HIS A 169 -6.87 -10.32 -2.92
CA HIS A 169 -6.89 -9.68 -4.23
C HIS A 169 -7.45 -10.57 -5.35
N ASP A 170 -7.12 -11.85 -5.36
CA ASP A 170 -7.62 -12.84 -6.33
C ASP A 170 -9.13 -13.11 -6.24
N GLN A 171 -9.76 -12.70 -5.13
CA GLN A 171 -11.18 -12.91 -4.84
C GLN A 171 -11.98 -11.60 -4.86
N TYR A 172 -11.31 -10.45 -4.78
CA TYR A 172 -11.97 -9.16 -4.78
C TYR A 172 -12.38 -8.75 -6.20
N ALA A 173 -13.69 -8.70 -6.44
CA ALA A 173 -14.22 -8.28 -7.73
C ALA A 173 -14.55 -6.78 -7.71
N VAL A 174 -13.78 -6.01 -8.48
CA VAL A 174 -14.06 -4.59 -8.68
C VAL A 174 -15.27 -4.42 -9.59
N ARG A 175 -16.38 -3.92 -9.04
CA ARG A 175 -17.65 -3.69 -9.76
C ARG A 175 -17.83 -2.23 -10.11
#